data_AF-A0A2V9UF33-F1
#
_entry.id   AF-A0A2V9UF33-F1
#
_cell.length_a   1.000
_cell.length_b   1.000
_cell.length_c   1.000
_cell.angle_alpha   90.00
_cell.angle_beta   90.00
_cell.angle_gamma   90.00
#
_symmetry.space_group_name_H-M   'P 1'
#
loop_
_entity.id
_entity.type
_entity.pdbx_description
1 polymer ?
#
loop_
_entity_poly.entity_id
_entity_poly.type
_entity_poly.pdbx_seq_one_letter_code
_entity_poly.pdbx_strand_id
1 'polypeptide(L)'
;MTPDDLSGLKDDMIAFIEGHGLRRFHGYVDYDEVQAIMWKTGDNTDGWKDFVELAKSSGVPFLTMDSWTLKRDELEELIQRLSNAEYTNDEDLEDARWLRTYVGKTGFVQLGWAYQGSMFLYETSSEWYDRYQRLVELAEDFGGIPIDEPGPDEED
;
A
#
# COMPACT_ATOMS: atom_id res chain seq x y z
N MET A 1 17.75 2.91 5.29
CA MET A 1 17.18 3.41 4.01
C MET A 1 16.46 2.23 3.39
N THR A 2 15.15 2.33 3.23
CA THR A 2 14.34 1.24 2.66
C THR A 2 14.66 1.13 1.18
N PRO A 3 14.83 -0.09 0.62
CA PRO A 3 15.17 -0.22 -0.79
C PRO A 3 14.05 0.28 -1.70
N ASP A 4 14.44 0.81 -2.86
CA ASP A 4 13.52 1.27 -3.91
C ASP A 4 12.71 0.14 -4.55
N ASP A 5 13.15 -1.11 -4.42
CA ASP A 5 12.42 -2.27 -4.89
C ASP A 5 12.38 -3.32 -3.79
N LEU A 6 11.17 -3.62 -3.32
CA LEU A 6 10.91 -4.59 -2.27
C LEU A 6 10.75 -6.02 -2.82
N SER A 7 10.94 -6.25 -4.12
CA SER A 7 10.82 -7.58 -4.73
C SER A 7 11.72 -8.62 -4.06
N GLY A 8 12.98 -8.27 -3.78
CA GLY A 8 13.91 -9.13 -3.04
C GLY A 8 13.46 -9.41 -1.61
N LEU A 9 12.96 -8.39 -0.90
CA LEU A 9 12.44 -8.55 0.46
C LEU A 9 11.20 -9.46 0.49
N LYS A 10 10.31 -9.30 -0.49
CA LYS A 10 9.15 -10.17 -0.68
C LYS A 10 9.59 -11.62 -0.88
N ASP A 11 10.57 -11.88 -1.75
CA ASP A 11 11.06 -13.24 -2.00
C ASP A 11 11.71 -13.84 -0.75
N ASP A 12 12.47 -13.04 0.01
CA ASP A 12 13.05 -13.45 1.30
C ASP A 12 11.96 -13.79 2.33
N MET A 13 10.89 -12.99 2.42
CA MET A 13 9.74 -13.27 3.29
C MET A 13 9.05 -14.57 2.90
N ILE A 14 8.85 -14.79 1.59
CA ILE A 14 8.26 -16.02 1.06
C ILE A 14 9.08 -17.24 1.49
N ALA A 15 10.38 -17.20 1.24
CA ALA A 15 11.29 -18.29 1.56
C ALA A 15 11.35 -18.56 3.07
N PHE A 16 11.36 -17.50 3.89
CA PHE A 16 11.41 -17.62 5.34
C PHE A 16 10.12 -18.20 5.94
N ILE A 17 8.95 -17.74 5.47
CA ILE A 17 7.64 -18.28 5.90
C ILE A 17 7.54 -19.77 5.56
N GLU A 18 7.94 -20.16 4.34
CA GLU A 18 7.95 -21.57 3.90
C GLU A 18 8.95 -22.41 4.70
N GLY A 19 10.16 -21.90 4.93
CA GLY A 19 11.17 -22.55 5.77
C GLY A 19 10.71 -22.78 7.21
N HIS A 20 9.79 -21.95 7.71
CA HIS A 20 9.17 -22.10 9.03
C HIS A 20 7.97 -23.06 9.05
N GLY A 21 7.55 -23.59 7.90
CA GLY A 21 6.43 -24.52 7.74
C GLY A 21 5.06 -23.84 7.78
N LEU A 22 5.03 -22.52 7.68
CA LEU A 22 3.80 -21.73 7.64
C LEU A 22 3.30 -21.63 6.20
N ARG A 23 1.97 -21.56 6.04
CA ARG A 23 1.34 -21.32 4.73
C ARG A 23 1.08 -19.84 4.53
N ARG A 24 1.02 -19.43 3.27
CA ARG A 24 0.65 -18.07 2.87
C ARG A 24 -0.73 -18.09 2.21
N PHE A 25 -1.57 -17.15 2.61
CA PHE A 25 -2.83 -16.80 1.96
C PHE A 25 -2.61 -15.49 1.21
N HIS A 26 -2.94 -15.48 -0.08
CA HIS A 26 -2.84 -14.27 -0.90
C HIS A 26 -4.01 -13.34 -0.57
N GLY A 27 -3.75 -12.28 0.18
CA GLY A 27 -4.78 -11.37 0.63
C GLY A 27 -4.21 -10.13 1.30
N TYR A 28 -4.79 -9.00 0.95
CA TYR A 28 -4.58 -7.71 1.59
C TYR A 28 -5.57 -7.54 2.75
N VAL A 29 -5.10 -6.92 3.83
CA VAL A 29 -5.91 -6.55 4.98
C VAL A 29 -5.96 -5.03 5.03
N ASP A 30 -7.14 -4.49 4.81
CA ASP A 30 -7.41 -3.07 5.06
C ASP A 30 -7.60 -2.87 6.57
N TYR A 31 -6.68 -2.14 7.21
CA TYR A 31 -6.72 -1.91 8.65
C TYR A 31 -7.85 -0.97 9.07
N ASP A 32 -8.46 -0.22 8.15
CA ASP A 32 -9.61 0.63 8.46
C ASP A 32 -10.92 -0.19 8.55
N GLU A 33 -10.95 -1.39 7.95
CA GLU A 33 -12.12 -2.28 7.97
C GLU A 33 -12.09 -3.31 9.11
N VAL A 34 -10.95 -3.49 9.80
CA VAL A 34 -10.77 -4.54 10.83
C VAL A 34 -10.03 -4.04 12.07
N GLN A 35 -10.20 -4.74 13.19
CA GLN A 35 -9.39 -4.50 14.39
C GLN A 35 -7.94 -4.94 14.14
N ALA A 36 -7.08 -4.01 13.76
CA ALA A 36 -5.67 -4.27 13.46
C ALA A 36 -4.71 -3.75 14.55
N ILE A 37 -3.59 -4.45 14.71
CA ILE A 37 -2.46 -4.05 15.55
C ILE A 37 -1.21 -4.04 14.67
N MET A 38 -0.67 -2.86 14.44
CA MET A 38 0.56 -2.66 13.66
C MET A 38 1.80 -3.05 14.47
N TRP A 39 2.60 -3.95 13.90
CA TRP A 39 3.90 -4.32 14.44
C TRP A 39 4.86 -3.14 14.35
N LYS A 40 5.56 -2.85 15.44
CA LYS A 40 6.61 -1.84 15.48
C LYS A 40 7.97 -2.52 15.45
N THR A 41 8.64 -2.40 14.31
CA THR A 41 9.96 -2.99 14.06
C THR A 41 11.08 -2.36 14.90
N GLY A 42 10.87 -1.14 15.42
CA GLY A 42 11.91 -0.40 16.15
C GLY A 42 13.15 -0.19 15.28
N ASP A 43 14.34 -0.38 15.86
CA ASP A 43 15.62 -0.29 15.15
C ASP A 43 16.03 -1.59 14.44
N ASN A 44 15.21 -2.65 14.50
CA ASN A 44 15.53 -3.94 13.88
C ASN A 44 15.11 -3.94 12.41
N THR A 45 16.09 -3.86 11.49
CA THR A 45 15.83 -3.94 10.04
C THR A 45 15.23 -5.28 9.60
N ASP A 46 15.41 -6.33 10.40
CA ASP A 46 14.92 -7.68 10.15
C ASP A 46 13.71 -8.05 11.04
N GLY A 47 13.08 -7.09 11.72
CA GLY A 47 12.03 -7.41 12.71
C GLY A 47 10.75 -8.01 12.12
N TRP A 48 10.63 -8.11 10.80
CA TRP A 48 9.60 -8.93 10.15
C TRP A 48 9.81 -10.43 10.38
N LYS A 49 11.07 -10.89 10.58
CA LYS A 49 11.37 -12.28 10.92
C LYS A 49 10.81 -12.61 12.29
N ASP A 50 11.05 -11.74 13.27
CA ASP A 50 10.48 -11.85 14.62
C ASP A 50 8.95 -11.91 14.59
N PHE A 51 8.32 -11.12 13.71
CA PHE A 51 6.88 -11.16 13.49
C PHE A 51 6.38 -12.52 12.96
N VAL A 52 7.08 -13.11 11.98
CA VAL A 52 6.75 -14.45 11.44
C VAL A 52 7.00 -15.55 12.47
N GLU A 53 8.08 -15.46 13.24
CA GLU A 53 8.39 -16.40 14.31
C GLU A 53 7.36 -16.34 15.44
N LEU A 54 6.90 -15.14 15.79
CA LEU A 54 5.81 -14.94 16.75
C LEU A 54 4.52 -15.59 16.23
N ALA A 55 4.15 -15.38 14.96
CA ALA A 55 3.00 -16.03 14.34
C ALA A 55 3.09 -17.56 14.48
N LYS A 56 4.24 -18.15 14.15
CA LYS A 56 4.49 -19.58 14.32
C LYS A 56 4.33 -20.03 15.76
N SER A 57 4.90 -19.30 16.72
CA SER A 57 4.82 -19.65 18.14
C SER A 57 3.39 -19.57 18.70
N SER A 58 2.57 -18.68 18.11
CA SER A 58 1.14 -18.54 18.39
C SER A 58 0.29 -19.65 17.76
N GLY A 59 0.88 -20.53 16.94
CA GLY A 59 0.22 -21.67 16.33
C GLY A 59 -0.76 -21.30 15.22
N VAL A 60 -0.60 -20.15 14.56
CA VAL A 60 -1.49 -19.76 13.46
C VAL A 60 -1.33 -20.69 12.25
N PRO A 61 -2.42 -21.04 11.54
CA PRO A 61 -2.37 -22.00 10.45
C PRO A 61 -1.78 -21.46 9.14
N PHE A 62 -1.74 -20.13 8.99
CA PHE A 62 -1.21 -19.40 7.83
C PHE A 62 -1.01 -17.92 8.18
N LEU A 63 -0.30 -17.19 7.30
CA LEU A 63 -0.24 -15.73 7.26
C LEU A 63 -0.94 -15.23 6.00
N THR A 64 -1.59 -14.07 6.07
CA THR A 64 -1.90 -13.29 4.87
C THR A 64 -0.63 -12.62 4.36
N MET A 65 -0.50 -12.52 3.05
CA MET A 65 0.57 -11.78 2.41
C MET A 65 0.02 -11.08 1.18
N ASP A 66 0.35 -9.79 1.07
CA ASP A 66 0.09 -8.99 -0.11
C ASP A 66 1.33 -8.19 -0.51
N SER A 67 1.39 -7.79 -1.78
CA SER A 67 2.45 -6.93 -2.28
C SER A 67 1.95 -6.13 -3.46
N TRP A 68 2.32 -4.86 -3.53
CA TRP A 68 1.94 -3.99 -4.63
C TRP A 68 3.14 -3.57 -5.47
N THR A 69 2.97 -3.64 -6.80
CA THR A 69 4.00 -3.30 -7.79
C THR A 69 3.44 -2.26 -8.74
N LEU A 70 4.17 -1.17 -8.92
CA LEU A 70 3.72 -0.06 -9.76
C LEU A 70 3.62 -0.51 -11.21
N LYS A 71 2.39 -0.57 -11.74
CA LYS A 71 2.17 -0.84 -13.15
C LYS A 71 2.20 0.43 -13.98
N ARG A 72 2.54 0.29 -15.26
CA ARG A 72 2.67 1.43 -16.18
C ARG A 72 1.32 2.09 -16.46
N ASP A 73 0.32 1.27 -16.74
CA ASP A 73 -1.06 1.68 -16.98
C ASP A 73 -1.65 2.42 -15.77
N GLU A 74 -1.50 1.88 -14.56
CA GLU A 74 -1.93 2.53 -13.31
C GLU A 74 -1.29 3.93 -13.14
N LEU A 75 0.02 4.05 -13.43
CA LEU A 75 0.70 5.34 -13.37
C LEU A 75 0.22 6.33 -14.45
N GLU A 76 0.02 5.85 -15.68
CA GLU A 76 -0.46 6.67 -16.79
C GLU A 76 -1.87 7.21 -16.52
N GLU A 77 -2.75 6.38 -15.96
CA GLU A 77 -4.08 6.78 -15.52
C GLU A 77 -4.03 7.83 -14.41
N LEU A 78 -3.15 7.65 -13.41
CA LEU A 78 -2.95 8.64 -12.35
C LEU A 78 -2.47 9.99 -12.91
N ILE A 79 -1.45 9.99 -13.77
CA ILE A 79 -0.94 11.21 -14.41
C ILE A 79 -2.04 11.91 -15.21
N GLN A 80 -2.86 11.14 -15.94
CA GLN A 80 -3.95 11.70 -16.73
C GLN A 80 -5.05 12.32 -15.85
N ARG A 81 -5.40 11.70 -14.74
CA ARG A 81 -6.36 12.23 -13.76
C ARG A 81 -5.86 13.54 -13.16
N LEU A 82 -4.61 13.55 -12.68
CA LEU A 82 -3.96 14.75 -12.13
C LEU A 82 -3.87 15.88 -13.15
N SER A 83 -3.53 15.57 -14.41
CA SER A 83 -3.44 16.59 -15.48
C SER A 83 -4.79 17.23 -15.82
N ASN A 84 -5.90 16.56 -15.54
CA ASN A 84 -7.25 17.05 -15.82
C ASN A 84 -7.91 17.73 -14.61
N ALA A 85 -7.30 17.65 -13.43
CA ALA A 85 -7.87 18.22 -12.21
C ALA A 85 -7.51 19.71 -12.09
N GLU A 86 -8.52 20.57 -11.88
CA GLU A 86 -8.36 22.03 -11.85
C GLU A 86 -7.41 22.54 -10.75
N TYR A 87 -7.20 21.77 -9.69
CA TYR A 87 -6.42 22.16 -8.51
C TYR A 87 -5.08 21.43 -8.36
N THR A 88 -4.66 20.64 -9.35
CA THR A 88 -3.35 19.98 -9.31
C THR A 88 -2.24 21.01 -9.58
N ASN A 89 -1.20 21.01 -8.75
CA ASN A 89 -0.06 21.91 -8.94
C ASN A 89 1.05 21.26 -9.81
N ASP A 90 2.01 22.06 -10.27
CA ASP A 90 3.12 21.56 -11.11
C ASP A 90 4.04 20.56 -10.37
N GLU A 91 4.15 20.67 -9.04
CA GLU A 91 4.96 19.78 -8.20
C GLU A 91 4.35 18.37 -8.14
N ASP A 92 3.03 18.25 -8.02
CA ASP A 92 2.31 16.97 -8.02
C ASP A 92 2.48 16.24 -9.36
N LEU A 93 2.43 16.98 -10.48
CA LEU A 93 2.68 16.44 -11.82
C LEU A 93 4.15 16.05 -12.01
N GLU A 94 5.10 16.78 -11.43
CA GLU A 94 6.51 16.43 -11.43
C GLU A 94 6.77 15.15 -10.63
N ASP A 95 6.20 15.04 -9.43
CA ASP A 95 6.26 13.84 -8.59
C ASP A 95 5.66 12.63 -9.33
N ALA A 96 4.48 12.79 -9.96
CA ALA A 96 3.86 11.73 -10.75
C ALA A 96 4.73 11.30 -11.94
N ARG A 97 5.42 12.23 -12.59
CA ARG A 97 6.36 11.92 -13.70
C ARG A 97 7.62 11.23 -13.18
N TRP A 98 8.12 11.61 -12.00
CA TRP A 98 9.28 10.99 -11.35
C TRP A 98 9.02 9.51 -11.02
N LEU A 99 7.78 9.16 -10.65
CA LEU A 99 7.37 7.78 -10.39
C LEU A 99 7.59 6.81 -11.57
N ARG A 100 7.73 7.32 -12.81
CA ARG A 100 8.05 6.49 -13.99
C ARG A 100 9.34 5.68 -13.82
N THR A 101 10.28 6.16 -13.00
CA THR A 101 11.54 5.46 -12.70
C THR A 101 11.37 4.21 -11.82
N TYR A 102 10.18 4.02 -11.23
CA TYR A 102 9.85 2.89 -10.36
C TYR A 102 8.85 1.91 -10.98
N VAL A 103 8.43 2.11 -12.22
CA VAL A 103 7.52 1.20 -12.93
C VAL A 103 8.12 -0.22 -12.97
N GLY A 104 7.35 -1.20 -12.52
CA GLY A 104 7.74 -2.60 -12.40
C GLY A 104 8.42 -2.97 -11.08
N LYS A 105 8.70 -2.01 -10.20
CA LYS A 105 9.25 -2.28 -8.85
C LYS A 105 8.14 -2.50 -7.83
N THR A 106 8.40 -3.35 -6.85
CA THR A 106 7.48 -3.57 -5.72
C THR A 106 7.67 -2.45 -4.69
N GLY A 107 6.62 -1.70 -4.42
CA GLY A 107 6.64 -0.53 -3.55
C GLY A 107 6.12 -0.80 -2.14
N PHE A 108 5.37 -1.88 -1.96
CA PHE A 108 4.72 -2.23 -0.69
C PHE A 108 4.64 -3.74 -0.51
N VAL A 109 4.82 -4.20 0.73
CA VAL A 109 4.59 -5.59 1.16
C VAL A 109 3.90 -5.58 2.53
N GLN A 110 2.84 -6.38 2.65
CA GLN A 110 2.10 -6.59 3.90
C GLN A 110 2.16 -8.08 4.29
N LEU A 111 2.39 -8.34 5.58
CA LEU A 111 2.17 -9.63 6.22
C LEU A 111 1.12 -9.47 7.30
N GLY A 112 0.24 -10.45 7.45
CA GLY A 112 -0.77 -10.44 8.49
C GLY A 112 -1.06 -11.81 9.07
N TRP A 113 -1.53 -11.85 10.30
CA TRP A 113 -2.09 -13.07 10.89
C TRP A 113 -3.16 -12.71 11.92
N ALA A 114 -4.22 -13.53 11.92
CA ALA A 114 -5.32 -13.39 12.86
C ALA A 114 -4.98 -14.10 14.17
N TYR A 115 -5.23 -13.45 15.30
CA TYR A 115 -5.15 -14.08 16.61
C TYR A 115 -6.17 -13.46 17.57
N GLN A 116 -7.01 -14.31 18.16
CA GLN A 116 -8.02 -13.93 19.14
C GLN A 116 -8.92 -12.75 18.72
N GLY A 117 -9.32 -12.71 17.45
CA GLY A 117 -10.22 -11.67 16.92
C GLY A 117 -9.54 -10.35 16.56
N SER A 118 -8.22 -10.27 16.63
CA SER A 118 -7.43 -9.13 16.11
C SER A 118 -6.56 -9.58 14.95
N MET A 119 -6.33 -8.66 14.00
CA MET A 119 -5.33 -8.81 12.95
C MET A 119 -4.03 -8.19 13.41
N PHE A 120 -2.94 -8.96 13.39
CA PHE A 120 -1.60 -8.44 13.59
C PHE A 120 -0.98 -8.22 12.22
N LEU A 121 -0.47 -7.03 11.97
CA LEU A 121 0.03 -6.63 10.66
C LEU A 121 1.48 -6.16 10.75
N TYR A 122 2.26 -6.53 9.75
CA TYR A 122 3.56 -5.95 9.46
C TYR A 122 3.50 -5.37 8.05
N GLU A 123 3.98 -4.15 7.89
CA GLU A 123 4.01 -3.46 6.61
C GLU A 123 5.38 -2.83 6.38
N THR A 124 5.75 -2.77 5.12
CA THR A 124 6.92 -2.03 4.67
C THR A 124 6.64 -1.43 3.31
N SER A 125 6.90 -0.15 3.20
CA SER A 125 6.79 0.63 1.97
C SER A 125 8.13 1.27 1.62
N SER A 126 8.32 1.46 0.33
CA SER A 126 9.34 2.36 -0.21
C SER A 126 8.88 3.82 -0.11
N GLU A 127 9.81 4.76 -0.05
CA GLU A 127 9.47 6.19 0.03
C GLU A 127 8.64 6.65 -1.17
N TRP A 128 8.92 6.11 -2.36
CA TRP A 128 8.17 6.46 -3.58
C TRP A 128 6.74 5.90 -3.56
N TYR A 129 6.51 4.76 -2.89
CA TYR A 129 5.15 4.22 -2.72
C TYR A 129 4.31 5.15 -1.85
N ASP A 130 4.87 5.68 -0.76
CA ASP A 130 4.15 6.65 0.09
C ASP A 130 3.79 7.92 -0.68
N ARG A 131 4.66 8.37 -1.61
CA ARG A 131 4.32 9.48 -2.52
C ARG A 131 3.22 9.10 -3.51
N TYR A 132 3.28 7.90 -4.08
CA TYR A 132 2.23 7.40 -4.97
C TYR A 132 0.87 7.37 -4.27
N GLN A 133 0.79 6.87 -3.03
CA GLN A 133 -0.46 6.84 -2.25
C GLN A 133 -1.03 8.24 -2.04
N ARG A 134 -0.20 9.21 -1.64
CA ARG A 134 -0.64 10.62 -1.50
C ARG A 134 -1.20 11.21 -2.80
N LEU A 135 -0.60 10.89 -3.94
CA LEU A 135 -1.09 11.35 -5.25
C LEU A 135 -2.41 10.67 -5.65
N VAL A 136 -2.59 9.39 -5.30
CA VAL A 136 -3.85 8.68 -5.52
C VAL A 136 -4.97 9.29 -4.69
N GLU A 137 -4.75 9.52 -3.40
CA GLU A 137 -5.70 10.20 -2.51
C GLU A 137 -6.11 11.57 -3.08
N LEU A 138 -5.12 12.38 -3.49
CA LEU A 138 -5.36 13.67 -4.11
C LEU A 138 -6.21 13.56 -5.40
N ALA A 139 -5.90 12.57 -6.25
CA ALA A 139 -6.65 12.35 -7.49
C ALA A 139 -8.08 11.83 -7.25
N GLU A 140 -8.35 11.17 -6.12
CA GLU A 140 -9.67 10.71 -5.70
C GLU A 140 -10.54 11.83 -5.14
N ASP A 141 -9.96 12.74 -4.34
CA ASP A 141 -10.66 13.92 -3.82
C ASP A 141 -11.23 14.79 -4.94
N PHE A 142 -10.54 14.90 -6.08
CA PHE A 142 -11.01 15.66 -7.25
C PHE A 142 -12.18 15.01 -8.01
N GLY A 143 -12.42 13.72 -7.82
CA GLY A 143 -13.56 13.00 -8.43
C GLY A 143 -14.88 13.18 -7.67
N GLY A 144 -14.85 13.81 -6.49
CA GLY A 144 -15.95 13.81 -5.52
C GLY A 144 -16.88 15.04 -5.52
N ILE A 145 -16.71 16.03 -6.40
CA ILE A 145 -17.60 17.21 -6.43
C ILE A 145 -18.72 16.99 -7.46
N PRO A 146 -19.95 16.60 -7.07
CA PRO A 146 -21.10 16.87 -7.90
C PRO A 146 -21.21 18.39 -8.01
N ILE A 147 -21.00 18.91 -9.21
CA ILE A 147 -21.37 20.29 -9.54
C ILE A 147 -22.89 20.34 -9.40
N ASP A 148 -23.40 20.86 -8.29
CA ASP A 148 -24.80 21.25 -8.19
C ASP A 148 -25.06 22.22 -9.36
N GLU A 149 -25.87 21.74 -10.32
CA GLU A 149 -26.39 22.59 -11.39
C GLU A 149 -27.05 23.81 -10.75
N PRO A 150 -26.76 25.05 -11.20
CA PRO A 150 -27.47 26.21 -10.68
C PRO A 150 -28.96 26.00 -10.95
N GLY A 151 -29.75 25.95 -9.87
CA GLY A 151 -31.19 25.78 -9.92
C GLY A 151 -31.82 26.82 -10.85
N PRO A 152 -32.87 26.47 -11.61
CA PRO A 152 -33.47 27.38 -12.57
C PRO A 152 -33.90 28.66 -11.86
N ASP A 153 -33.43 29.79 -12.37
CA ASP A 153 -33.79 31.13 -11.94
C ASP A 153 -35.30 31.25 -11.75
N GLU A 154 -35.72 31.75 -10.58
CA GLU A 154 -37.09 32.21 -10.34
C GLU A 154 -37.35 33.38 -11.29
N GLU A 155 -38.05 33.13 -12.40
CA GLU A 155 -38.67 34.18 -13.22
C GLU A 155 -40.02 34.59 -12.59
N ASP A 156 -40.16 35.91 -12.38
CA ASP A 156 -41.24 36.67 -11.74
C ASP A 156 -42.71 36.29 -12.09
#